data_AF-A0A1F3KHD9-F1
#
_entry.id   AF-A0A1F3KHD9-F1
#
_cell.length_a   1.000
_cell.length_b   1.000
_cell.length_c   1.000
_cell.angle_alpha   90.00
_cell.angle_beta   90.00
_cell.angle_gamma   90.00
#
_symmetry.space_group_name_H-M   'P 1'
#
loop_
_entity.id
_entity.type
_entity.pdbx_description
1 polymer ?
#
loop_
_entity_poly.entity_id
_entity_poly.type
_entity_poly.pdbx_seq_one_letter_code
_entity_poly.pdbx_strand_id
1 'polypeptide(L)'
;MSSRSFDIIRAISLKGIKKINFFYISLFKKHKFPNQDKQILSEYYLSREIIFPDFLCQAPFNNMYFASDGNVSACCYNRSLNYGNIYEQSLSEIWNGKKRKQLAESILKYNLSDGCQACQNAIQEKSFSIVLARDHDYSPIFKDYPSSIEFELSNQCNLQCIMCNEQLSSKHADSLVQQINSNEKFLDELIPYLQKLKRAKFLGGEPFLIPIYYQIWQKLVQINPSCNIIIQTNGTILNDEIKTLLEKGKYHIGISLDSLNKDNYEKIRKGANFDKVMQNLHFFNSYCKLNNTVFSIACCPMQQNWKELPDIISFCNKYNIALLFNRVTQPKNASLMYLHSSELQKIYDDLSKHKFYGKSYCAYRNKIQYESLLEEIKSWQKKAKKKEERSHQLATLDIAVLEQMIIEELIANKEIDSEEKKERISNKIKFIINHFSKRNEYKTFLINIYLFSKEYLIRALLDRNETDILKKAEQIFYPD
;
A
#
# COMPACT_ATOMS: atom_id res chain seq x y z
N MET A 1 -12.13 22.25 -17.15
CA MET A 1 -12.07 22.95 -15.85
C MET A 1 -10.65 23.41 -15.63
N SER A 2 -10.38 24.67 -16.00
CA SER A 2 -9.08 25.34 -15.90
C SER A 2 -8.71 25.64 -14.44
N SER A 3 -7.41 25.64 -14.16
CA SER A 3 -6.59 26.24 -13.07
C SER A 3 -7.17 26.74 -11.73
N ARG A 4 -8.46 27.03 -11.59
CA ARG A 4 -9.11 27.50 -10.34
C ARG A 4 -9.32 26.42 -9.28
N SER A 5 -9.32 25.13 -9.64
CA SER A 5 -9.52 24.04 -8.67
C SER A 5 -8.34 23.86 -7.70
N PHE A 6 -7.13 24.26 -8.09
CA PHE A 6 -5.95 24.22 -7.21
C PHE A 6 -5.85 25.46 -6.30
N ASP A 7 -6.36 26.62 -6.74
CA ASP A 7 -6.38 27.84 -5.91
C ASP A 7 -7.44 27.79 -4.79
N ILE A 8 -8.52 27.00 -4.94
CA ILE A 8 -9.47 26.76 -3.85
C ILE A 8 -8.82 26.01 -2.68
N ILE A 9 -7.84 25.12 -2.95
CA ILE A 9 -7.06 24.43 -1.91
C ILE A 9 -6.13 25.43 -1.19
N ARG A 10 -5.70 26.50 -1.87
CA ARG A 10 -4.88 27.58 -1.29
C ARG A 10 -5.73 28.58 -0.49
N ALA A 11 -7.01 28.72 -0.80
CA ALA A 11 -7.94 29.68 -0.19
C ALA A 11 -8.58 29.19 1.13
N ILE A 12 -8.50 27.90 1.47
CA ILE A 12 -8.87 27.42 2.80
C ILE A 12 -7.73 27.76 3.75
N SER A 13 -7.70 29.03 4.17
CA SER A 13 -6.90 29.43 5.32
C SER A 13 -7.22 28.49 6.50
N LEU A 14 -6.21 28.17 7.31
CA LEU A 14 -6.32 27.39 8.56
C LEU A 14 -7.44 27.89 9.51
N LYS A 15 -8.00 29.09 9.29
CA LYS A 15 -9.13 29.65 10.02
C LYS A 15 -10.51 29.13 9.54
N GLY A 16 -10.64 28.68 8.29
CA GLY A 16 -11.90 28.18 7.71
C GLY A 16 -12.27 26.75 8.11
N ILE A 17 -11.26 25.90 8.39
CA ILE A 17 -11.46 24.48 8.73
C ILE A 17 -12.28 24.32 10.03
N LYS A 18 -12.16 25.25 10.99
CA LYS A 18 -12.92 25.18 12.26
C LYS A 18 -14.40 25.54 12.13
N LYS A 19 -14.81 26.41 11.18
CA LYS A 19 -16.23 26.81 11.00
C LYS A 19 -17.02 25.85 10.11
N ILE A 20 -16.35 25.14 9.20
CA ILE A 20 -16.97 24.11 8.33
C ILE A 20 -17.44 22.89 9.14
N ASN A 21 -16.84 22.65 10.31
CA ASN A 21 -17.11 21.47 11.13
C ASN A 21 -18.57 21.36 11.59
N PHE A 22 -19.26 22.45 11.98
CA PHE A 22 -20.60 22.32 12.59
C PHE A 22 -21.71 21.95 11.59
N PHE A 23 -21.67 22.52 10.37
CA PHE A 23 -22.67 22.24 9.32
C PHE A 23 -22.52 20.81 8.77
N TYR A 24 -21.27 20.38 8.55
CA TYR A 24 -20.96 19.03 8.09
C TYR A 24 -21.25 17.97 9.16
N ILE A 25 -20.92 18.20 10.43
CA ILE A 25 -21.29 17.28 11.54
C ILE A 25 -22.81 17.05 11.59
N SER A 26 -23.62 18.08 11.28
CA SER A 26 -25.09 17.95 11.21
C SER A 26 -25.57 17.08 10.04
N LEU A 27 -24.90 17.17 8.87
CA LEU A 27 -25.12 16.32 7.70
C LEU A 27 -24.66 14.87 7.96
N PHE A 28 -23.56 14.68 8.68
CA PHE A 28 -23.02 13.37 9.08
C PHE A 28 -23.88 12.62 10.09
N LYS A 29 -24.66 13.31 10.93
CA LYS A 29 -25.70 12.65 11.74
C LYS A 29 -26.75 11.93 10.87
N LYS A 30 -27.03 12.42 9.65
CA LYS A 30 -27.97 11.84 8.68
C LYS A 30 -27.37 10.80 7.71
N HIS A 31 -26.05 10.62 7.67
CA HIS A 31 -25.41 9.65 6.75
C HIS A 31 -25.63 8.19 7.20
N LYS A 32 -25.90 7.31 6.23
CA LYS A 32 -26.19 5.88 6.38
C LYS A 32 -24.92 5.03 6.57
N PHE A 33 -24.03 5.40 7.49
CA PHE A 33 -22.97 4.47 7.88
C PHE A 33 -23.56 3.29 8.65
N PRO A 34 -23.01 2.07 8.51
CA PRO A 34 -23.34 0.97 9.41
C PRO A 34 -23.14 1.42 10.86
N ASN A 35 -24.15 1.19 11.72
CA ASN A 35 -24.17 1.76 13.08
C ASN A 35 -22.90 1.45 13.90
N GLN A 36 -22.28 0.29 13.69
CA GLN A 36 -21.10 -0.16 14.44
C GLN A 36 -19.81 0.62 14.11
N ASP A 37 -19.67 1.19 12.91
CA ASP A 37 -18.46 1.90 12.46
C ASP A 37 -18.69 3.41 12.23
N LYS A 38 -19.89 3.92 12.55
CA LYS A 38 -20.30 5.29 12.21
C LYS A 38 -19.33 6.36 12.69
N GLN A 39 -18.79 6.23 13.91
CA GLN A 39 -17.86 7.21 14.47
C GLN A 39 -16.53 7.23 13.69
N ILE A 40 -15.87 6.08 13.55
CA ILE A 40 -14.53 6.01 12.95
C ILE A 40 -14.56 6.34 11.46
N LEU A 41 -15.63 5.94 10.76
CA LEU A 41 -15.84 6.35 9.38
C LEU A 41 -16.03 7.87 9.29
N SER A 42 -16.81 8.48 10.19
CA SER A 42 -16.98 9.94 10.21
C SER A 42 -15.64 10.66 10.45
N GLU A 43 -14.82 10.17 11.37
CA GLU A 43 -13.46 10.69 11.61
C GLU A 43 -12.59 10.57 10.35
N TYR A 44 -12.60 9.40 9.68
CA TYR A 44 -11.91 9.20 8.42
C TYR A 44 -12.38 10.18 7.33
N TYR A 45 -13.69 10.36 7.14
CA TYR A 45 -14.24 11.31 6.16
C TYR A 45 -13.81 12.74 6.42
N LEU A 46 -13.88 13.19 7.67
CA LEU A 46 -13.47 14.55 8.07
C LEU A 46 -11.97 14.78 7.90
N SER A 47 -11.16 13.71 7.87
CA SER A 47 -9.74 13.80 7.61
C SER A 47 -9.40 14.00 6.12
N ARG A 48 -10.35 13.82 5.18
CA ARG A 48 -10.11 13.92 3.73
C ARG A 48 -10.04 15.38 3.27
N GLU A 49 -9.16 15.64 2.31
CA GLU A 49 -9.05 16.96 1.68
C GLU A 49 -10.24 17.25 0.77
N ILE A 50 -10.74 16.22 0.07
CA ILE A 50 -11.92 16.26 -0.78
C ILE A 50 -12.96 15.32 -0.19
N ILE A 51 -14.12 15.86 0.13
CA ILE A 51 -15.20 15.11 0.79
C ILE A 51 -16.20 14.65 -0.26
N PHE A 52 -16.34 13.34 -0.41
CA PHE A 52 -17.36 12.71 -1.24
C PHE A 52 -18.37 11.97 -0.35
N PRO A 53 -19.56 12.54 -0.09
CA PRO A 53 -20.46 12.05 0.94
C PRO A 53 -20.94 10.60 0.76
N ASP A 54 -20.83 10.04 -0.45
CA ASP A 54 -21.44 8.75 -0.80
C ASP A 54 -20.44 7.59 -1.02
N PHE A 55 -19.13 7.80 -0.91
CA PHE A 55 -18.13 6.75 -1.26
C PHE A 55 -16.93 6.69 -0.31
N LEU A 56 -16.60 5.48 0.19
CA LEU A 56 -15.34 5.26 0.94
C LEU A 56 -14.11 5.41 0.03
N CYS A 57 -14.25 4.99 -1.23
CA CYS A 57 -13.19 4.94 -2.23
C CYS A 57 -13.79 5.17 -3.63
N GLN A 58 -13.05 5.83 -4.52
CA GLN A 58 -13.48 6.00 -5.92
C GLN A 58 -12.83 5.04 -6.89
N ALA A 59 -11.82 4.27 -6.46
CA ALA A 59 -11.05 3.37 -7.32
C ALA A 59 -11.89 2.51 -8.27
N PRO A 60 -12.95 1.79 -7.83
CA PRO A 60 -13.75 0.96 -8.75
C PRO A 60 -14.55 1.75 -9.79
N PHE A 61 -14.66 3.08 -9.64
CA PHE A 61 -15.42 3.96 -10.53
C PHE A 61 -14.53 4.77 -11.47
N ASN A 62 -13.26 4.98 -11.11
CA ASN A 62 -12.38 5.90 -11.85
C ASN A 62 -10.99 5.36 -12.17
N ASN A 63 -10.59 4.18 -11.67
CA ASN A 63 -9.22 3.70 -11.77
C ASN A 63 -9.10 2.27 -12.31
N MET A 64 -8.07 2.02 -13.11
CA MET A 64 -7.54 0.68 -13.38
C MET A 64 -6.09 0.60 -12.95
N TYR A 65 -5.72 -0.50 -12.30
CA TYR A 65 -4.34 -0.84 -11.96
C TYR A 65 -3.87 -2.02 -12.79
N PHE A 66 -2.73 -1.89 -13.47
CA PHE A 66 -2.11 -2.94 -14.26
C PHE A 66 -0.87 -3.49 -13.55
N ALA A 67 -0.83 -4.79 -13.32
CA ALA A 67 0.32 -5.51 -12.78
C ALA A 67 1.19 -6.14 -13.89
N SER A 68 2.42 -6.50 -13.53
CA SER A 68 3.42 -7.05 -14.46
C SER A 68 3.06 -8.43 -15.02
N ASP A 69 2.16 -9.15 -14.36
CA ASP A 69 1.62 -10.45 -14.78
C ASP A 69 0.37 -10.32 -15.68
N GLY A 70 0.00 -9.09 -16.06
CA GLY A 70 -1.17 -8.78 -16.88
C GLY A 70 -2.49 -8.69 -16.12
N ASN A 71 -2.49 -8.93 -14.81
CA ASN A 71 -3.69 -8.78 -14.00
C ASN A 71 -4.10 -7.31 -13.86
N VAL A 72 -5.41 -7.08 -13.85
CA VAL A 72 -6.01 -5.75 -13.69
C VAL A 72 -6.85 -5.71 -12.43
N SER A 73 -6.73 -4.66 -11.63
CA SER A 73 -7.52 -4.49 -10.40
C SER A 73 -7.91 -3.03 -10.16
N ALA A 74 -8.56 -2.75 -9.02
CA ALA A 74 -8.98 -1.40 -8.65
C ALA A 74 -7.81 -0.47 -8.33
N CYS A 75 -6.80 -0.99 -7.61
CA CYS A 75 -5.64 -0.25 -7.12
C CYS A 75 -4.54 -1.22 -6.66
N CYS A 76 -3.35 -0.69 -6.38
CA CYS A 76 -2.16 -1.46 -5.98
C CYS A 76 -2.33 -2.37 -4.75
N TYR A 77 -3.34 -2.12 -3.88
CA TYR A 77 -3.60 -2.93 -2.68
C TYR A 77 -4.80 -3.87 -2.81
N ASN A 78 -5.67 -3.67 -3.80
CA ASN A 78 -6.79 -4.57 -4.07
C ASN A 78 -6.35 -5.74 -4.95
N ARG A 79 -5.31 -6.47 -4.51
CA ARG A 79 -4.72 -7.57 -5.29
C ARG A 79 -5.51 -8.88 -5.22
N SER A 80 -6.47 -9.01 -4.30
CA SER A 80 -7.27 -10.23 -4.15
C SER A 80 -8.49 -10.28 -5.06
N LEU A 81 -9.09 -9.13 -5.42
CA LEU A 81 -10.20 -9.07 -6.36
C LEU A 81 -9.68 -8.63 -7.74
N ASN A 82 -9.10 -9.59 -8.46
CA ASN A 82 -8.61 -9.38 -9.83
C ASN A 82 -9.79 -9.22 -10.81
N TYR A 83 -9.91 -8.05 -11.46
CA TYR A 83 -10.95 -7.73 -12.44
C TYR A 83 -10.88 -8.61 -13.69
N GLY A 84 -9.67 -8.97 -14.12
CA GLY A 84 -9.41 -9.75 -15.32
C GLY A 84 -7.93 -9.69 -15.72
N ASN A 85 -7.56 -10.44 -16.75
CA ASN A 85 -6.20 -10.46 -17.28
C ASN A 85 -6.17 -10.01 -18.74
N ILE A 86 -5.27 -9.09 -19.08
CA ILE A 86 -5.16 -8.50 -20.43
C ILE A 86 -4.77 -9.52 -21.52
N TYR A 87 -4.23 -10.67 -21.15
CA TYR A 87 -3.91 -11.74 -22.10
C TYR A 87 -5.13 -12.59 -22.45
N GLU A 88 -6.19 -12.52 -21.65
CA GLU A 88 -7.41 -13.31 -21.78
C GLU A 88 -8.60 -12.49 -22.26
N GLN A 89 -8.63 -11.19 -21.93
CA GLN A 89 -9.80 -10.33 -22.12
C GLN A 89 -9.35 -8.96 -22.65
N SER A 90 -10.20 -8.33 -23.47
CA SER A 90 -9.99 -6.94 -23.86
C SER A 90 -10.16 -5.98 -22.68
N LEU A 91 -9.52 -4.80 -22.74
CA LEU A 91 -9.66 -3.78 -21.69
C LEU A 91 -11.13 -3.37 -21.45
N SER A 92 -11.97 -3.39 -22.48
CA SER A 92 -13.39 -3.08 -22.37
C SER A 92 -14.16 -4.15 -21.60
N GLU A 93 -13.86 -5.43 -21.84
CA GLU A 93 -14.46 -6.55 -21.10
C GLU A 93 -14.04 -6.53 -19.64
N ILE A 94 -12.77 -6.24 -19.35
CA ILE A 94 -12.26 -6.10 -17.98
C ILE A 94 -12.96 -4.94 -17.27
N TRP A 95 -12.99 -3.75 -17.88
CA TRP A 95 -13.63 -2.58 -17.29
C TRP A 95 -15.14 -2.78 -17.09
N ASN A 96 -15.85 -3.43 -18.01
CA ASN A 96 -17.29 -3.65 -17.88
C ASN A 96 -17.66 -4.95 -17.12
N GLY A 97 -16.64 -5.66 -16.64
CA GLY A 97 -16.74 -6.98 -16.02
C GLY A 97 -17.48 -7.01 -14.68
N LYS A 98 -17.97 -8.20 -14.33
CA LYS A 98 -18.76 -8.44 -13.10
C LYS A 98 -17.98 -8.14 -11.82
N LYS A 99 -16.69 -8.45 -11.77
CA LYS A 99 -15.86 -8.26 -10.56
C LYS A 99 -15.64 -6.79 -10.20
N ARG A 100 -15.44 -5.90 -11.18
CA ARG A 100 -15.40 -4.45 -10.91
C ARG A 100 -16.75 -3.95 -10.39
N LYS A 101 -17.86 -4.38 -11.01
CA LYS A 101 -19.21 -4.02 -10.58
C LYS A 101 -19.50 -4.49 -9.14
N GLN A 102 -19.08 -5.70 -8.79
CA GLN A 102 -19.15 -6.21 -7.42
C GLN A 102 -18.41 -5.29 -6.45
N LEU A 103 -17.16 -4.90 -6.74
CA LEU A 103 -16.42 -4.00 -5.85
C LEU A 103 -17.11 -2.63 -5.72
N ALA A 104 -17.60 -2.08 -6.83
CA ALA A 104 -18.35 -0.83 -6.82
C ALA A 104 -19.58 -0.91 -5.90
N GLU A 105 -20.34 -2.00 -5.96
CA GLU A 105 -21.50 -2.25 -5.09
C GLU A 105 -21.11 -2.39 -3.62
N SER A 106 -20.02 -3.10 -3.31
CA SER A 106 -19.51 -3.24 -1.95
C SER A 106 -19.06 -1.89 -1.38
N ILE A 107 -18.35 -1.07 -2.15
CA ILE A 107 -17.92 0.27 -1.70
C ILE A 107 -19.10 1.21 -1.48
N LEU A 108 -20.16 1.16 -2.31
CA LEU A 108 -21.41 1.90 -2.11
C LEU A 108 -22.13 1.50 -0.80
N LYS A 109 -21.92 0.27 -0.33
CA LYS A 109 -22.45 -0.26 0.93
C LYS A 109 -21.48 -0.07 2.10
N TYR A 110 -20.41 0.71 1.93
CA TYR A 110 -19.37 0.92 2.95
C TYR A 110 -18.63 -0.37 3.35
N ASN A 111 -18.56 -1.35 2.45
CA ASN A 111 -17.92 -2.64 2.69
C ASN A 111 -16.54 -2.71 2.01
N LEU A 112 -15.50 -3.02 2.80
CA LEU A 112 -14.11 -3.17 2.35
C LEU A 112 -13.63 -4.63 2.32
N SER A 113 -14.53 -5.61 2.51
CA SER A 113 -14.20 -7.04 2.55
C SER A 113 -13.69 -7.60 1.21
N ASP A 114 -14.05 -6.97 0.09
CA ASP A 114 -13.68 -7.42 -1.26
C ASP A 114 -12.25 -7.03 -1.64
N GLY A 115 -11.29 -7.34 -0.76
CA GLY A 115 -9.86 -7.10 -0.98
C GLY A 115 -9.35 -5.71 -0.61
N CYS A 116 -10.11 -4.94 0.17
CA CYS A 116 -9.71 -3.60 0.62
C CYS A 116 -9.26 -3.59 2.10
N GLN A 117 -8.84 -4.75 2.62
CA GLN A 117 -8.48 -4.96 4.03
C GLN A 117 -7.40 -4.00 4.52
N ALA A 118 -6.44 -3.63 3.67
CA ALA A 118 -5.41 -2.66 4.05
C ALA A 118 -5.99 -1.28 4.39
N CYS A 119 -6.95 -0.80 3.59
CA CYS A 119 -7.67 0.43 3.89
C CYS A 119 -8.55 0.27 5.13
N GLN A 120 -9.23 -0.88 5.27
CA GLN A 120 -10.04 -1.16 6.46
C GLN A 120 -9.20 -1.13 7.74
N ASN A 121 -8.04 -1.79 7.72
CA ASN A 121 -7.11 -1.82 8.84
C ASN A 121 -6.60 -0.42 9.18
N ALA A 122 -6.15 0.35 8.18
CA ALA A 122 -5.68 1.71 8.39
C ALA A 122 -6.78 2.62 9.00
N ILE A 123 -8.03 2.48 8.55
CA ILE A 123 -9.17 3.21 9.15
C ILE A 123 -9.35 2.80 10.61
N GLN A 124 -9.38 1.50 10.91
CA GLN A 124 -9.57 0.99 12.28
C GLN A 124 -8.41 1.35 13.21
N GLU A 125 -7.21 1.52 12.66
CA GLU A 125 -6.01 1.98 13.36
C GLU A 125 -5.96 3.51 13.52
N LYS A 126 -6.97 4.24 13.00
CA LYS A 126 -7.03 5.71 12.92
C LYS A 126 -5.88 6.36 12.13
N SER A 127 -5.22 5.57 11.30
CA SER A 127 -4.09 5.97 10.46
C SER A 127 -4.60 6.49 9.12
N PHE A 128 -5.39 7.55 9.16
CA PHE A 128 -6.19 7.96 8.01
C PHE A 128 -5.37 8.46 6.82
N SER A 129 -4.16 8.95 7.04
CA SER A 129 -3.32 9.53 5.98
C SER A 129 -2.76 8.50 4.99
N ILE A 130 -2.63 7.24 5.42
CA ILE A 130 -2.14 6.12 4.61
C ILE A 130 -3.28 5.33 3.94
N VAL A 131 -4.54 5.71 4.17
CA VAL A 131 -5.70 5.07 3.53
C VAL A 131 -5.67 5.41 2.04
N LEU A 132 -5.32 4.43 1.21
CA LEU A 132 -5.10 4.62 -0.22
C LEU A 132 -6.33 5.01 -1.02
N ALA A 133 -7.52 4.76 -0.48
CA ALA A 133 -8.77 5.26 -1.08
C ALA A 133 -8.72 6.78 -1.36
N ARG A 134 -7.92 7.53 -0.60
CA ARG A 134 -7.67 8.97 -0.79
C ARG A 134 -6.91 9.32 -2.06
N ASP A 135 -6.06 8.42 -2.59
CA ASP A 135 -5.30 8.69 -3.82
C ASP A 135 -6.24 8.81 -5.04
N HIS A 136 -7.43 8.20 -4.94
CA HIS A 136 -8.44 8.17 -5.99
C HIS A 136 -9.42 9.36 -5.94
N ASP A 137 -9.28 10.27 -4.98
CA ASP A 137 -10.17 11.45 -4.83
C ASP A 137 -9.93 12.55 -5.87
N TYR A 138 -8.74 12.58 -6.44
CA TYR A 138 -8.29 13.63 -7.36
C TYR A 138 -8.66 13.35 -8.82
N SER A 139 -9.39 12.27 -9.08
CA SER A 139 -9.75 11.80 -10.41
C SER A 139 -11.27 11.75 -10.56
N PRO A 140 -11.87 12.38 -11.58
CA PRO A 140 -13.32 12.42 -11.74
C PRO A 140 -13.89 11.03 -12.06
N ILE A 141 -15.15 10.77 -11.69
CA ILE A 141 -15.85 9.56 -12.11
C ILE A 141 -16.45 9.79 -13.50
N PHE A 142 -16.16 8.89 -14.43
CA PHE A 142 -16.82 8.83 -15.73
C PHE A 142 -17.61 7.52 -15.85
N LYS A 143 -18.69 7.54 -16.64
CA LYS A 143 -19.61 6.40 -16.73
C LYS A 143 -18.96 5.17 -17.37
N ASP A 144 -18.30 5.38 -18.50
CA ASP A 144 -17.89 4.28 -19.40
C ASP A 144 -16.37 4.09 -19.49
N TYR A 145 -15.58 4.88 -18.74
CA TYR A 145 -14.11 4.84 -18.82
C TYR A 145 -13.45 5.26 -17.50
N PRO A 146 -12.26 4.72 -17.16
CA PRO A 146 -11.46 5.24 -16.07
C PRO A 146 -10.91 6.63 -16.41
N SER A 147 -10.85 7.50 -15.42
CA SER A 147 -10.14 8.79 -15.52
C SER A 147 -8.70 8.70 -15.01
N SER A 148 -8.34 7.58 -14.38
CA SER A 148 -7.04 7.30 -13.80
C SER A 148 -6.57 5.89 -14.18
N ILE A 149 -5.29 5.74 -14.49
CA ILE A 149 -4.66 4.43 -14.68
C ILE A 149 -3.34 4.41 -13.91
N GLU A 150 -3.07 3.30 -13.23
CA GLU A 150 -1.82 3.00 -12.57
C GLU A 150 -1.13 1.82 -13.26
N PHE A 151 0.16 1.97 -13.54
CA PHE A 151 1.00 1.02 -14.26
C PHE A 151 2.11 0.52 -13.33
N GLU A 152 2.13 -0.78 -13.04
CA GLU A 152 3.24 -1.54 -12.43
C GLU A 152 3.62 -2.68 -13.40
N LEU A 153 4.07 -2.31 -14.60
CA LEU A 153 4.19 -3.25 -15.72
C LEU A 153 5.45 -4.10 -15.72
N SER A 154 6.41 -3.82 -14.83
CA SER A 154 7.63 -4.61 -14.67
C SER A 154 8.25 -4.49 -13.29
N ASN A 155 9.00 -5.52 -12.88
CA ASN A 155 9.89 -5.48 -11.72
C ASN A 155 11.34 -5.08 -12.08
N GLN A 156 11.64 -4.75 -13.34
CA GLN A 156 12.99 -4.39 -13.78
C GLN A 156 13.52 -3.18 -12.99
N CYS A 157 14.57 -3.39 -12.22
CA CYS A 157 15.11 -2.39 -11.31
C CYS A 157 16.64 -2.48 -11.24
N ASN A 158 17.28 -1.38 -10.82
CA ASN A 158 18.71 -1.30 -10.57
C ASN A 158 19.10 -1.41 -9.09
N LEU A 159 18.15 -1.49 -8.16
CA LEU A 159 18.40 -1.53 -6.71
C LEU A 159 17.88 -2.81 -6.05
N GLN A 160 18.56 -3.28 -5.01
CA GLN A 160 18.15 -4.41 -4.17
C GLN A 160 17.75 -3.93 -2.77
N CYS A 161 16.71 -3.11 -2.69
CA CYS A 161 16.33 -2.47 -1.43
C CYS A 161 15.85 -3.51 -0.40
N ILE A 162 16.17 -3.32 0.88
CA ILE A 162 15.90 -4.33 1.92
C ILE A 162 14.41 -4.62 2.16
N MET A 163 13.53 -3.68 1.79
CA MET A 163 12.08 -3.82 1.88
C MET A 163 11.43 -4.39 0.62
N CYS A 164 12.21 -4.54 -0.46
CA CYS A 164 11.73 -5.14 -1.70
C CYS A 164 11.92 -6.67 -1.67
N ASN A 165 11.17 -7.34 -2.54
CA ASN A 165 11.30 -8.76 -2.84
C ASN A 165 11.46 -8.98 -4.35
N GLU A 166 11.51 -10.23 -4.79
CA GLU A 166 11.70 -10.63 -6.18
C GLU A 166 10.61 -10.12 -7.13
N GLN A 167 9.42 -9.80 -6.63
CA GLN A 167 8.32 -9.24 -7.42
C GLN A 167 8.44 -7.73 -7.61
N LEU A 168 9.18 -7.03 -6.73
CA LEU A 168 9.32 -5.58 -6.76
C LEU A 168 10.64 -5.12 -7.39
N SER A 169 11.67 -5.98 -7.38
CA SER A 169 12.95 -5.68 -8.00
C SER A 169 13.65 -6.91 -8.58
N SER A 170 14.08 -6.77 -9.83
CA SER A 170 14.90 -7.74 -10.57
C SER A 170 16.34 -7.89 -10.06
N LYS A 171 16.74 -7.21 -8.98
CA LYS A 171 18.06 -7.37 -8.36
C LYS A 171 18.08 -8.31 -7.17
N HIS A 172 16.92 -8.80 -6.71
CA HIS A 172 16.89 -9.83 -5.68
C HIS A 172 17.27 -11.19 -6.27
N ALA A 173 17.89 -12.04 -5.43
CA ALA A 173 18.21 -13.41 -5.80
C ALA A 173 16.96 -14.15 -6.28
N ASP A 174 17.13 -15.03 -7.26
CA ASP A 174 16.05 -15.81 -7.90
C ASP A 174 14.95 -14.98 -8.58
N SER A 175 15.17 -13.66 -8.76
CA SER A 175 14.23 -12.83 -9.50
C SER A 175 14.36 -13.07 -11.01
N LEU A 176 13.24 -13.43 -11.63
CA LEU A 176 13.07 -13.30 -13.08
C LEU A 176 12.52 -11.90 -13.36
N VAL A 177 13.01 -11.28 -14.44
CA VAL A 177 12.39 -10.06 -14.94
C VAL A 177 10.96 -10.40 -15.37
N GLN A 178 10.00 -9.89 -14.61
CA GLN A 178 8.59 -9.90 -14.97
C GLN A 178 8.32 -8.62 -15.71
N GLN A 179 7.77 -8.73 -16.90
CA GLN A 179 7.34 -7.60 -17.69
C GLN A 179 6.10 -8.01 -18.46
N ILE A 180 5.16 -7.08 -18.58
CA ILE A 180 4.07 -7.22 -19.52
C ILE A 180 4.63 -7.53 -20.92
N ASN A 181 4.10 -8.54 -21.60
CA ASN A 181 4.44 -8.74 -23.00
C ASN A 181 3.75 -7.64 -23.80
N SER A 182 4.48 -6.56 -24.07
CA SER A 182 4.00 -5.38 -24.78
C SER A 182 3.85 -5.69 -26.26
N ASN A 183 2.86 -6.52 -26.61
CA ASN A 183 2.48 -6.65 -28.01
C ASN A 183 1.71 -5.41 -28.45
N GLU A 184 1.72 -5.14 -29.76
CA GLU A 184 1.02 -3.98 -30.35
C GLU A 184 -0.45 -3.93 -29.93
N LYS A 185 -1.08 -5.11 -29.79
CA LYS A 185 -2.47 -5.24 -29.33
C LYS A 185 -2.74 -4.54 -27.99
N PHE A 186 -1.90 -4.71 -26.97
CA PHE A 186 -2.12 -4.06 -25.67
C PHE A 186 -2.07 -2.53 -25.79
N LEU A 187 -1.09 -2.00 -26.52
CA LEU A 187 -0.97 -0.55 -26.71
C LEU A 187 -2.15 0.00 -27.52
N ASP A 188 -2.59 -0.71 -28.56
CA ASP A 188 -3.73 -0.32 -29.38
C ASP A 188 -5.03 -0.28 -28.56
N GLU A 189 -5.27 -1.29 -27.73
CA GLU A 189 -6.41 -1.30 -26.81
C GLU A 189 -6.33 -0.18 -25.77
N LEU A 190 -5.12 0.23 -25.37
CA LEU A 190 -4.90 1.26 -24.35
C LEU A 190 -5.15 2.68 -24.88
N ILE A 191 -4.89 2.94 -26.18
CA ILE A 191 -4.99 4.29 -26.79
C ILE A 191 -6.32 5.00 -26.50
N PRO A 192 -7.50 4.40 -26.71
CA PRO A 192 -8.79 5.06 -26.42
C PRO A 192 -8.93 5.53 -24.98
N TYR A 193 -8.33 4.80 -24.03
CA TYR A 193 -8.33 5.17 -22.62
C TYR A 193 -7.36 6.33 -22.34
N LEU A 194 -6.15 6.30 -22.93
CA LEU A 194 -5.14 7.36 -22.77
C LEU A 194 -5.65 8.73 -23.25
N GLN A 195 -6.45 8.78 -24.32
CA GLN A 195 -7.03 10.02 -24.85
C GLN A 195 -7.89 10.80 -23.83
N LYS A 196 -8.59 10.09 -22.94
CA LYS A 196 -9.54 10.69 -21.99
C LYS A 196 -8.97 10.79 -20.57
N LEU A 197 -7.81 10.19 -20.34
CA LEU A 197 -7.20 10.03 -19.04
C LEU A 197 -6.85 11.38 -18.41
N LYS A 198 -7.16 11.56 -17.12
CA LYS A 198 -6.75 12.74 -16.34
C LYS A 198 -5.46 12.50 -15.58
N ARG A 199 -5.19 11.23 -15.23
CA ARG A 199 -4.06 10.83 -14.42
C ARG A 199 -3.48 9.49 -14.88
N ALA A 200 -2.19 9.44 -15.15
CA ALA A 200 -1.44 8.20 -15.39
C ALA A 200 -0.33 8.09 -14.36
N LYS A 201 -0.26 7.01 -13.60
CA LYS A 201 0.76 6.80 -12.56
C LYS A 201 1.64 5.62 -12.95
N PHE A 202 2.96 5.79 -12.86
CA PHE A 202 3.95 4.81 -13.25
C PHE A 202 4.79 4.42 -12.04
N LEU A 203 4.73 3.13 -11.72
CA LEU A 203 5.30 2.44 -10.57
C LEU A 203 6.02 1.18 -11.06
N GLY A 204 6.51 0.35 -10.14
CA GLY A 204 7.13 -0.94 -10.46
C GLY A 204 8.58 -0.80 -10.89
N GLY A 205 9.41 -1.73 -10.40
CA GLY A 205 10.84 -1.72 -10.66
C GLY A 205 11.47 -0.34 -10.46
N GLU A 206 12.24 0.10 -11.46
CA GLU A 206 12.60 1.51 -11.65
C GLU A 206 11.97 2.01 -12.95
N PRO A 207 10.99 2.94 -12.92
CA PRO A 207 10.26 3.37 -14.11
C PRO A 207 11.14 3.84 -15.28
N PHE A 208 12.28 4.48 -14.99
CA PHE A 208 13.18 4.94 -16.05
C PHE A 208 13.98 3.82 -16.73
N LEU A 209 13.88 2.56 -16.27
CA LEU A 209 14.45 1.38 -16.92
C LEU A 209 13.43 0.58 -17.74
N ILE A 210 12.14 0.92 -17.67
CA ILE A 210 11.05 0.10 -18.23
C ILE A 210 10.73 0.58 -19.66
N PRO A 211 11.08 -0.15 -20.72
CA PRO A 211 10.98 0.36 -22.10
C PRO A 211 9.56 0.71 -22.55
N ILE A 212 8.55 -0.09 -22.15
CA ILE A 212 7.16 0.18 -22.51
C ILE A 212 6.64 1.51 -21.94
N TYR A 213 7.20 2.00 -20.82
CA TYR A 213 6.79 3.29 -20.26
C TYR A 213 7.13 4.44 -21.20
N TYR A 214 8.27 4.41 -21.88
CA TYR A 214 8.62 5.42 -22.87
C TYR A 214 7.62 5.45 -24.03
N GLN A 215 7.15 4.29 -24.49
CA GLN A 215 6.12 4.21 -25.52
C GLN A 215 4.80 4.82 -25.06
N ILE A 216 4.36 4.49 -23.83
CA ILE A 216 3.13 5.04 -23.25
C ILE A 216 3.25 6.56 -23.02
N TRP A 217 4.40 7.03 -22.52
CA TRP A 217 4.64 8.47 -22.29
C TRP A 217 4.66 9.26 -23.59
N GLN A 218 5.37 8.78 -24.61
CA GLN A 218 5.37 9.40 -25.94
C GLN A 218 3.95 9.49 -26.49
N LYS A 219 3.17 8.40 -26.36
CA LYS A 219 1.79 8.37 -26.82
C LYS A 219 0.90 9.34 -26.05
N LEU A 220 0.99 9.37 -24.72
CA LEU A 220 0.25 10.28 -23.86
C LEU A 220 0.54 11.74 -24.20
N VAL A 221 1.81 12.10 -24.34
CA VAL A 221 2.23 13.45 -24.74
C VAL A 221 1.64 13.83 -26.10
N GLN A 222 1.65 12.91 -27.05
CA GLN A 222 1.13 13.15 -28.41
C GLN A 222 -0.39 13.37 -28.42
N ILE A 223 -1.16 12.52 -27.73
CA ILE A 223 -2.63 12.49 -27.89
C ILE A 223 -3.40 13.14 -26.73
N ASN A 224 -2.74 13.35 -25.59
CA ASN A 224 -3.33 13.94 -24.39
C ASN A 224 -2.26 14.65 -23.53
N PRO A 225 -1.67 15.75 -24.03
CA PRO A 225 -0.61 16.50 -23.33
C PRO A 225 -1.06 17.10 -21.98
N SER A 226 -2.38 17.17 -21.75
CA SER A 226 -2.96 17.66 -20.49
C SER A 226 -3.00 16.62 -19.36
N CYS A 227 -2.72 15.35 -19.67
CA CYS A 227 -2.71 14.27 -18.69
C CYS A 227 -1.64 14.51 -17.63
N ASN A 228 -1.98 14.37 -16.36
CA ASN A 228 -0.99 14.40 -15.29
C ASN A 228 -0.26 13.05 -15.28
N ILE A 229 1.03 13.05 -15.58
CA ILE A 229 1.88 11.85 -15.58
C ILE A 229 2.65 11.81 -14.26
N ILE A 230 2.38 10.85 -13.39
CA ILE A 230 3.05 10.69 -12.09
C ILE A 230 4.06 9.56 -12.19
N ILE A 231 5.32 9.83 -11.86
CA ILE A 231 6.38 8.82 -11.84
C ILE A 231 6.91 8.68 -10.41
N GLN A 232 6.91 7.46 -9.88
CA GLN A 232 7.58 7.14 -8.60
C GLN A 232 8.91 6.43 -8.90
N THR A 233 10.02 7.14 -8.73
CA THR A 233 11.37 6.65 -9.02
C THR A 233 12.18 6.44 -7.73
N ASN A 234 13.21 5.62 -7.78
CA ASN A 234 14.25 5.56 -6.77
C ASN A 234 15.28 6.71 -6.87
N GLY A 235 15.20 7.54 -7.92
CA GLY A 235 15.97 8.76 -8.10
C GLY A 235 17.40 8.57 -8.59
N THR A 236 17.83 7.34 -8.89
CA THR A 236 19.21 7.07 -9.34
C THR A 236 19.47 7.45 -10.80
N ILE A 237 18.43 7.51 -11.63
CA ILE A 237 18.54 7.75 -13.07
C ILE A 237 18.12 9.18 -13.40
N LEU A 238 19.05 9.93 -13.99
CA LEU A 238 18.80 11.22 -14.62
C LEU A 238 19.85 11.41 -15.73
N ASN A 239 19.44 11.20 -16.97
CA ASN A 239 20.23 11.40 -18.18
C ASN A 239 19.54 12.41 -19.10
N ASP A 240 20.13 12.71 -20.26
CA ASP A 240 19.57 13.72 -21.17
C ASP A 240 18.25 13.28 -21.82
N GLU A 241 18.05 11.98 -22.05
CA GLU A 241 16.77 11.44 -22.53
C GLU A 241 15.63 11.74 -21.55
N ILE A 242 15.86 11.52 -20.24
CA ILE A 242 14.88 11.86 -19.21
C ILE A 242 14.62 13.37 -19.18
N LYS A 243 15.65 14.21 -19.29
CA LYS A 243 15.46 15.67 -19.33
C LYS A 243 14.58 16.09 -20.51
N THR A 244 14.87 15.57 -21.71
CA THR A 244 14.06 15.83 -22.91
C THR A 244 12.64 15.28 -22.80
N LEU A 245 12.46 14.14 -22.14
CA LEU A 245 11.13 13.59 -21.87
C LEU A 245 10.30 14.55 -21.01
N LEU A 246 10.90 15.05 -19.93
CA LEU A 246 10.25 15.94 -18.96
C LEU A 246 9.80 17.29 -19.58
N GLU A 247 10.45 17.73 -20.66
CA GLU A 247 10.08 18.96 -21.39
C GLU A 247 8.76 18.84 -22.18
N LYS A 248 8.34 17.61 -22.51
CA LYS A 248 7.25 17.37 -23.47
C LYS A 248 5.90 17.07 -22.83
N GLY A 249 5.81 17.00 -21.50
CA GLY A 249 4.58 16.60 -20.81
C GLY A 249 4.47 17.12 -19.39
N LYS A 250 3.33 16.84 -18.75
CA LYS A 250 3.05 17.29 -17.39
C LYS A 250 3.45 16.23 -16.36
N TYR A 251 4.75 16.15 -16.08
CA TYR A 251 5.31 15.15 -15.18
C TYR A 251 5.34 15.63 -13.72
N HIS A 252 4.82 14.79 -12.84
CA HIS A 252 4.90 14.89 -11.39
C HIS A 252 5.85 13.80 -10.91
N ILE A 253 6.80 14.14 -10.02
CA ILE A 253 7.88 13.23 -9.65
C ILE A 253 7.83 12.94 -8.15
N GLY A 254 7.72 11.66 -7.82
CA GLY A 254 7.96 11.12 -6.49
C GLY A 254 9.32 10.45 -6.43
N ILE A 255 10.17 10.84 -5.48
CA ILE A 255 11.43 10.15 -5.21
C ILE A 255 11.30 9.35 -3.93
N SER A 256 11.78 8.12 -3.98
CA SER A 256 11.80 7.24 -2.82
C SER A 256 13.09 7.47 -2.03
N LEU A 257 12.98 8.00 -0.80
CA LEU A 257 14.10 8.38 0.06
C LEU A 257 13.84 7.90 1.49
N ASP A 258 14.64 6.96 1.97
CA ASP A 258 14.40 6.28 3.26
C ASP A 258 15.39 6.68 4.36
N SER A 259 16.36 7.53 4.06
CA SER A 259 17.36 8.02 5.02
C SER A 259 18.04 9.27 4.45
N LEU A 260 18.38 10.22 5.33
CA LEU A 260 19.24 11.36 5.00
C LEU A 260 20.70 11.11 5.40
N ASN A 261 20.96 10.00 6.09
CA ASN A 261 22.29 9.52 6.40
C ASN A 261 22.79 8.65 5.24
N LYS A 262 23.91 9.05 4.62
CA LYS A 262 24.48 8.34 3.46
C LYS A 262 24.67 6.84 3.70
N ASP A 263 25.33 6.47 4.79
CA ASP A 263 25.66 5.07 5.07
C ASP A 263 24.40 4.23 5.30
N ASN A 264 23.40 4.77 6.02
CA ASN A 264 22.15 4.06 6.24
C ASN A 264 21.30 3.98 4.97
N TYR A 265 21.26 5.06 4.19
CA TYR A 265 20.58 5.09 2.89
C TYR A 265 21.10 4.01 1.96
N GLU A 266 22.42 3.90 1.78
CA GLU A 266 23.03 2.93 0.87
C GLU A 266 22.92 1.49 1.40
N LYS A 267 22.83 1.28 2.72
CA LYS A 267 22.49 -0.03 3.32
C LYS A 267 21.04 -0.44 3.05
N ILE A 268 20.10 0.50 3.15
CA ILE A 268 18.68 0.27 2.91
C ILE A 268 18.42 0.07 1.41
N ARG A 269 18.94 0.96 0.58
CA ARG A 269 18.78 0.98 -0.88
C ARG A 269 20.05 0.50 -1.58
N LYS A 270 20.35 -0.79 -1.39
CA LYS A 270 21.57 -1.42 -1.91
C LYS A 270 21.72 -1.21 -3.42
N GLY A 271 22.90 -0.75 -3.82
CA GLY A 271 23.23 -0.39 -5.20
C GLY A 271 23.01 1.09 -5.53
N ALA A 272 22.42 1.89 -4.63
CA ALA A 272 22.27 3.32 -4.81
C ALA A 272 23.55 4.07 -4.40
N ASN A 273 23.76 5.25 -5.00
CA ASN A 273 24.75 6.22 -4.56
C ASN A 273 23.99 7.44 -4.01
N PHE A 274 24.12 7.71 -2.71
CA PHE A 274 23.35 8.74 -2.03
C PHE A 274 23.56 10.13 -2.63
N ASP A 275 24.82 10.50 -2.88
CA ASP A 275 25.16 11.84 -3.39
C ASP A 275 24.53 12.07 -4.76
N LYS A 276 24.57 11.07 -5.64
CA LYS A 276 23.92 11.12 -6.96
C LYS A 276 22.40 11.25 -6.85
N VAL A 277 21.77 10.50 -5.95
CA VAL A 277 20.32 10.61 -5.71
C VAL A 277 19.95 11.99 -5.20
N MET A 278 20.72 12.56 -4.27
CA MET A 278 20.47 13.90 -3.74
C MET A 278 20.64 14.98 -4.82
N GLN A 279 21.65 14.86 -5.69
CA GLN A 279 21.80 15.74 -6.87
C GLN A 279 20.59 15.66 -7.79
N ASN A 280 20.16 14.45 -8.15
CA ASN A 280 18.98 14.24 -9.01
C ASN A 280 17.70 14.76 -8.33
N LEU A 281 17.54 14.56 -7.02
CA LEU A 281 16.43 15.08 -6.23
C LEU A 281 16.33 16.61 -6.33
N HIS A 282 17.45 17.32 -6.22
CA HIS A 282 17.47 18.76 -6.39
C HIS A 282 17.07 19.20 -7.80
N PHE A 283 17.48 18.44 -8.82
CA PHE A 283 17.04 18.67 -10.20
C PHE A 283 15.52 18.49 -10.35
N PHE A 284 14.97 17.33 -9.95
CA PHE A 284 13.54 17.04 -10.08
C PHE A 284 12.66 18.01 -9.28
N ASN A 285 13.09 18.40 -8.07
CA ASN A 285 12.38 19.41 -7.28
C ASN A 285 12.34 20.77 -7.99
N SER A 286 13.47 21.20 -8.58
CA SER A 286 13.55 22.43 -9.37
C SER A 286 12.68 22.36 -10.61
N TYR A 287 12.72 21.24 -11.35
CA TYR A 287 11.86 20.98 -12.51
C TYR A 287 10.37 21.12 -12.15
N CYS A 288 9.90 20.44 -11.09
CA CYS A 288 8.49 20.49 -10.70
C CYS A 288 8.05 21.89 -10.28
N LYS A 289 8.91 22.64 -9.58
CA LYS A 289 8.63 24.05 -9.22
C LYS A 289 8.47 24.93 -10.46
N LEU A 290 9.39 24.83 -11.42
CA LEU A 290 9.36 25.63 -12.65
C LEU A 290 8.16 25.31 -13.54
N ASN A 291 7.73 24.04 -13.57
CA ASN A 291 6.65 23.57 -14.43
C ASN A 291 5.29 23.51 -13.72
N ASN A 292 5.19 23.99 -12.48
CA ASN A 292 3.98 23.93 -11.66
C ASN A 292 3.38 22.52 -11.57
N THR A 293 4.26 21.52 -11.40
CA THR A 293 3.90 20.13 -11.11
C THR A 293 4.29 19.76 -9.68
N VAL A 294 3.92 18.56 -9.25
CA VAL A 294 4.10 18.13 -7.86
C VAL A 294 5.39 17.34 -7.73
N PHE A 295 6.22 17.74 -6.76
CA PHE A 295 7.35 16.96 -6.27
C PHE A 295 7.02 16.39 -4.89
N SER A 296 7.26 15.10 -4.70
CA SER A 296 7.06 14.43 -3.42
C SER A 296 8.22 13.51 -3.04
N ILE A 297 8.37 13.26 -1.75
CA ILE A 297 9.22 12.21 -1.22
C ILE A 297 8.33 11.10 -0.68
N ALA A 298 8.62 9.86 -1.06
CA ALA A 298 8.07 8.67 -0.44
C ALA A 298 9.13 8.06 0.48
N CYS A 299 8.75 7.73 1.71
CA CYS A 299 9.62 7.11 2.70
C CYS A 299 8.90 5.89 3.28
N CYS A 300 9.62 4.81 3.50
CA CYS A 300 9.14 3.62 4.19
C CYS A 300 9.60 3.66 5.65
N PRO A 301 8.71 3.88 6.64
CA PRO A 301 9.06 3.71 8.05
C PRO A 301 9.43 2.24 8.34
N MET A 302 10.65 2.02 8.81
CA MET A 302 11.25 0.70 8.98
C MET A 302 12.05 0.61 10.27
N GLN A 303 12.37 -0.63 10.67
CA GLN A 303 13.25 -0.90 11.81
C GLN A 303 14.62 -0.21 11.67
N GLN A 304 15.11 -0.04 10.44
CA GLN A 304 16.43 0.49 10.13
C GLN A 304 16.51 2.02 10.16
N ASN A 305 15.40 2.74 10.02
CA ASN A 305 15.40 4.20 9.82
C ASN A 305 14.45 4.98 10.72
N TRP A 306 13.67 4.32 11.61
CA TRP A 306 12.63 5.02 12.36
C TRP A 306 13.14 6.24 13.13
N LYS A 307 14.39 6.20 13.63
CA LYS A 307 15.05 7.32 14.32
C LYS A 307 15.28 8.55 13.44
N GLU A 308 15.39 8.37 12.13
CA GLU A 308 15.68 9.42 11.15
C GLU A 308 14.41 10.05 10.55
N LEU A 309 13.23 9.47 10.80
CA LEU A 309 11.96 9.99 10.27
C LEU A 309 11.70 11.45 10.65
N PRO A 310 12.03 11.93 11.87
CA PRO A 310 11.91 13.35 12.20
C PRO A 310 12.75 14.28 11.31
N ASP A 311 13.94 13.84 10.91
CA ASP A 311 14.83 14.61 10.05
C ASP A 311 14.31 14.64 8.61
N ILE A 312 13.76 13.52 8.12
CA ILE A 312 13.11 13.45 6.81
C ILE A 312 11.92 14.42 6.74
N ILE A 313 11.09 14.49 7.79
CA ILE A 313 9.98 15.44 7.84
C ILE A 313 10.48 16.88 7.85
N SER A 314 11.50 17.17 8.67
CA SER A 314 12.10 18.50 8.77
C SER A 314 12.69 18.94 7.44
N PHE A 315 13.38 18.03 6.73
CA PHE A 315 13.88 18.23 5.38
C PHE A 315 12.75 18.54 4.39
N CYS A 316 11.70 17.71 4.36
CA CYS A 316 10.55 17.93 3.49
C CYS A 316 9.88 19.29 3.77
N ASN A 317 9.69 19.64 5.02
CA ASN A 317 9.10 20.92 5.42
C ASN A 317 9.97 22.11 4.99
N LYS A 318 11.29 22.04 5.18
CA LYS A 318 12.25 23.08 4.78
C LYS A 318 12.17 23.39 3.28
N TYR A 319 12.03 22.36 2.44
CA TYR A 319 11.99 22.51 0.99
C TYR A 319 10.57 22.59 0.40
N ASN A 320 9.55 22.60 1.27
CA ASN A 320 8.13 22.57 0.92
C ASN A 320 7.73 21.37 0.05
N ILE A 321 8.26 20.20 0.37
CA ILE A 321 8.03 18.93 -0.31
C ILE A 321 6.95 18.14 0.42
N ALA A 322 6.02 17.54 -0.34
CA ALA A 322 5.02 16.63 0.23
C ALA A 322 5.68 15.29 0.56
N LEU A 323 5.46 14.79 1.78
CA LEU A 323 5.93 13.49 2.26
C LEU A 323 4.81 12.46 2.23
N LEU A 324 5.12 11.27 1.74
CA LEU A 324 4.28 10.09 1.82
C LEU A 324 4.99 8.99 2.61
N PHE A 325 4.36 8.50 3.67
CA PHE A 325 4.81 7.26 4.30
C PHE A 325 4.15 6.06 3.65
N ASN A 326 4.98 5.10 3.23
CA ASN A 326 4.54 3.81 2.72
C ASN A 326 4.76 2.75 3.79
N ARG A 327 3.67 2.10 4.22
CA ARG A 327 3.72 1.04 5.21
C ARG A 327 4.48 -0.17 4.64
N VAL A 328 5.50 -0.63 5.36
CA VAL A 328 6.19 -1.89 5.07
C VAL A 328 5.48 -3.01 5.83
N THR A 329 4.93 -3.97 5.12
CA THR A 329 4.28 -5.16 5.72
C THR A 329 5.12 -6.42 5.56
N GLN A 330 6.09 -6.41 4.65
CA GLN A 330 7.10 -7.44 4.45
C GLN A 330 8.35 -6.78 3.87
N PRO A 331 9.54 -7.39 4.05
CA PRO A 331 9.83 -8.53 4.92
C PRO A 331 9.77 -8.17 6.42
N LYS A 332 9.64 -9.19 7.29
CA LYS A 332 9.50 -9.02 8.75
C LYS A 332 10.63 -8.18 9.37
N ASN A 333 11.87 -8.39 8.93
CA ASN A 333 13.06 -7.69 9.45
C ASN A 333 13.13 -6.20 9.06
N ALA A 334 12.39 -5.77 8.04
CA ALA A 334 12.29 -4.35 7.69
C ALA A 334 11.08 -3.68 8.37
N SER A 335 9.99 -4.43 8.55
CA SER A 335 8.72 -3.87 9.02
C SER A 335 8.67 -3.65 10.53
N LEU A 336 8.23 -2.46 10.94
CA LEU A 336 8.01 -2.12 12.35
C LEU A 336 6.92 -2.97 13.01
N MET A 337 5.92 -3.44 12.25
CA MET A 337 4.73 -4.09 12.82
C MET A 337 5.02 -5.45 13.48
N TYR A 338 6.20 -6.03 13.23
CA TYR A 338 6.64 -7.31 13.79
C TYR A 338 7.51 -7.17 15.04
N LEU A 339 7.83 -5.94 15.46
CA LEU A 339 8.59 -5.70 16.67
C LEU A 339 7.80 -6.07 17.93
N HIS A 340 8.52 -6.35 19.01
CA HIS A 340 7.92 -6.59 20.32
C HIS A 340 7.20 -5.35 20.85
N SER A 341 6.22 -5.56 21.75
CA SER A 341 5.44 -4.46 22.31
C SER A 341 6.31 -3.45 23.08
N SER A 342 7.37 -3.91 23.74
CA SER A 342 8.36 -3.06 24.43
C SER A 342 9.17 -2.19 23.47
N GLU A 343 9.57 -2.74 22.33
CA GLU A 343 10.30 -2.01 21.29
C GLU A 343 9.40 -0.98 20.60
N LEU A 344 8.16 -1.36 20.27
CA LEU A 344 7.17 -0.44 19.71
C LEU A 344 6.85 0.70 20.68
N GLN A 345 6.76 0.41 21.98
CA GLN A 345 6.58 1.44 23.00
C GLN A 345 7.77 2.40 23.02
N LYS A 346 9.00 1.89 23.00
CA LYS A 346 10.22 2.71 22.93
C LYS A 346 10.23 3.62 21.69
N ILE A 347 9.85 3.09 20.53
CA ILE A 347 9.78 3.88 19.28
C ILE A 347 8.72 4.97 19.40
N TYR A 348 7.53 4.64 19.91
CA TYR A 348 6.47 5.62 20.14
C TYR A 348 6.91 6.73 21.10
N ASP A 349 7.51 6.37 22.23
CA ASP A 349 7.96 7.31 23.24
C ASP A 349 9.01 8.26 22.69
N ASP A 350 9.91 7.78 21.83
CA ASP A 350 10.92 8.62 21.21
C ASP A 350 10.33 9.55 20.14
N LEU A 351 9.57 9.01 19.19
CA LEU A 351 8.98 9.78 18.11
C LEU A 351 7.95 10.81 18.62
N SER A 352 7.15 10.46 19.62
CA SER A 352 6.10 11.36 20.14
C SER A 352 6.63 12.67 20.77
N LYS A 353 7.93 12.73 21.12
CA LYS A 353 8.63 13.93 21.58
C LYS A 353 8.77 14.98 20.49
N HIS A 354 8.85 14.57 19.22
CA HIS A 354 9.00 15.50 18.10
C HIS A 354 7.67 16.17 17.77
N LYS A 355 7.73 17.48 17.55
CA LYS A 355 6.59 18.30 17.11
C LYS A 355 6.99 19.04 15.85
N PHE A 356 6.11 18.99 14.85
CA PHE A 356 6.31 19.69 13.59
C PHE A 356 5.36 20.86 13.48
N TYR A 357 5.91 22.01 13.10
CA TYR A 357 5.17 23.24 12.87
C TYR A 357 5.51 23.77 11.49
N GLY A 358 4.54 24.40 10.84
CA GLY A 358 4.77 25.06 9.57
C GLY A 358 3.49 25.71 9.06
N LYS A 359 3.66 26.79 8.29
CA LYS A 359 2.54 27.54 7.69
C LYS A 359 2.20 27.05 6.28
N SER A 360 3.09 26.26 5.66
CA SER A 360 2.84 25.77 4.31
C SER A 360 1.89 24.57 4.32
N TYR A 361 1.22 24.37 3.20
CA TYR A 361 0.35 23.23 2.98
C TYR A 361 1.10 21.89 3.13
N CYS A 362 2.30 21.78 2.57
CA CYS A 362 3.12 20.57 2.72
C CYS A 362 3.47 20.32 4.18
N ALA A 363 3.84 21.35 4.95
CA ALA A 363 4.15 21.16 6.37
C ALA A 363 2.94 20.68 7.19
N TYR A 364 1.75 21.20 6.90
CA TYR A 364 0.50 20.72 7.51
C TYR A 364 0.23 19.25 7.15
N ARG A 365 0.34 18.87 5.87
CA ARG A 365 0.16 17.47 5.44
C ARG A 365 1.20 16.53 6.03
N ASN A 366 2.46 16.92 6.05
CA ASN A 366 3.56 16.10 6.57
C ASN A 366 3.39 15.86 8.08
N LYS A 367 2.89 16.86 8.82
CA LYS A 367 2.50 16.69 10.23
C LYS A 367 1.42 15.62 10.38
N ILE A 368 0.36 15.64 9.57
CA ILE A 368 -0.72 14.64 9.62
C ILE A 368 -0.20 13.23 9.31
N GLN A 369 0.72 13.10 8.35
CA GLN A 369 1.38 11.82 8.05
C GLN A 369 2.13 11.27 9.26
N TYR A 370 2.84 12.15 9.98
CA TYR A 370 3.57 11.76 11.18
C TYR A 370 2.65 11.35 12.34
N GLU A 371 1.59 12.13 12.57
CA GLU A 371 0.60 11.82 13.60
C GLU A 371 -0.10 10.48 13.31
N SER A 372 -0.40 10.20 12.04
CA SER A 372 -0.98 8.91 11.62
C SER A 372 -0.02 7.75 11.86
N LEU A 373 1.28 7.92 11.59
CA LEU A 373 2.31 6.91 11.88
C LEU A 373 2.41 6.62 13.39
N LEU A 374 2.30 7.64 14.24
CA LEU A 374 2.28 7.44 15.70
C LEU A 374 1.08 6.60 16.16
N GLU A 375 -0.10 6.81 15.56
CA GLU A 375 -1.28 5.99 15.83
C GLU A 375 -1.11 4.55 15.30
N GLU A 376 -0.45 4.34 14.15
CA GLU A 376 -0.09 2.99 13.67
C GLU A 376 0.78 2.25 14.68
N ILE A 377 1.88 2.88 15.12
CA ILE A 377 2.84 2.28 16.06
C ILE A 377 2.14 1.93 17.38
N LYS A 378 1.29 2.84 17.89
CA LYS A 378 0.51 2.61 19.11
C LYS A 378 -0.49 1.46 18.96
N SER A 379 -1.12 1.34 17.80
CA SER A 379 -2.03 0.23 17.51
C SER A 379 -1.28 -1.10 17.43
N TRP A 380 -0.14 -1.13 16.73
CA TRP A 380 0.72 -2.32 16.66
C TRP A 380 1.25 -2.71 18.04
N GLN A 381 1.63 -1.75 18.87
CA GLN A 381 2.07 -1.99 20.25
C GLN A 381 1.01 -2.73 21.06
N LYS A 382 -0.26 -2.28 20.99
CA LYS A 382 -1.38 -2.94 21.69
C LYS A 382 -1.63 -4.36 21.18
N LYS A 383 -1.57 -4.54 19.85
CA LYS A 383 -1.74 -5.86 19.21
C LYS A 383 -0.61 -6.81 19.61
N ALA A 384 0.63 -6.34 19.59
CA ALA A 384 1.81 -7.08 20.02
C ALA A 384 1.69 -7.47 21.50
N LYS A 385 1.33 -6.53 22.38
CA LYS A 385 1.17 -6.79 23.81
C LYS A 385 0.13 -7.89 24.08
N LYS A 386 -1.04 -7.79 23.45
CA LYS A 386 -2.10 -8.82 23.57
C LYS A 386 -1.62 -10.18 23.07
N LYS A 387 -0.87 -10.21 21.96
CA LYS A 387 -0.31 -11.44 21.40
C LYS A 387 0.74 -12.05 22.34
N GLU A 388 1.60 -11.24 22.92
CA GLU A 388 2.62 -11.64 23.89
C GLU A 388 1.97 -12.18 25.16
N GLU A 389 1.00 -11.48 25.75
CA GLU A 389 0.24 -11.94 26.92
C GLU A 389 -0.43 -13.30 26.65
N ARG A 390 -1.06 -13.46 25.48
CA ARG A 390 -1.67 -14.72 25.09
C ARG A 390 -0.62 -15.83 24.89
N SER A 391 0.52 -15.51 24.30
CA SER A 391 1.64 -16.43 24.14
C SER A 391 2.13 -16.96 25.50
N HIS A 392 2.29 -16.08 26.49
CA HIS A 392 2.68 -16.48 27.86
C HIS A 392 1.64 -17.38 28.52
N GLN A 393 0.34 -17.09 28.36
CA GLN A 393 -0.74 -17.96 28.87
C GLN A 393 -0.70 -19.35 28.23
N LEU A 394 -0.50 -19.42 26.91
CA LEU A 394 -0.42 -20.70 26.20
C LEU A 394 0.85 -21.47 26.59
N ALA A 395 1.95 -20.78 26.87
CA ALA A 395 3.20 -21.39 27.30
C ALA A 395 3.10 -22.11 28.66
N THR A 396 2.10 -21.82 29.49
CA THR A 396 1.86 -22.55 30.75
C THR A 396 1.03 -23.82 30.58
N LEU A 397 0.41 -24.03 29.42
CA LEU A 397 -0.43 -25.20 29.15
C LEU A 397 0.41 -26.43 28.76
N ASP A 398 -0.13 -27.62 28.99
CA ASP A 398 0.46 -28.86 28.50
C ASP A 398 0.36 -28.96 26.97
N ILE A 399 1.33 -29.64 26.36
CA ILE A 399 1.41 -29.82 24.90
C ILE A 399 0.13 -30.46 24.36
N ALA A 400 -0.37 -31.52 25.00
CA ALA A 400 -1.59 -32.20 24.58
C ALA A 400 -2.81 -31.27 24.58
N VAL A 401 -2.90 -30.37 25.56
CA VAL A 401 -3.97 -29.37 25.64
C VAL A 401 -3.86 -28.37 24.49
N LEU A 402 -2.65 -27.90 24.18
CA LEU A 402 -2.43 -26.98 23.05
C LEU A 402 -2.81 -27.62 21.70
N GLU A 403 -2.40 -28.86 21.47
CA GLU A 403 -2.76 -29.61 20.25
C GLU A 403 -4.28 -29.70 20.09
N GLN A 404 -4.98 -30.09 21.15
CA GLN A 404 -6.44 -30.19 21.16
C GLN A 404 -7.10 -28.83 20.89
N MET A 405 -6.67 -27.78 21.58
CA MET A 405 -7.19 -26.42 21.39
C MET A 405 -7.01 -25.91 19.96
N ILE A 406 -5.88 -26.19 19.31
CA ILE A 406 -5.63 -25.79 17.92
C ILE A 406 -6.66 -26.46 17.00
N ILE A 407 -6.88 -27.76 17.16
CA ILE A 407 -7.81 -28.53 16.34
C ILE A 407 -9.24 -28.02 16.55
N GLU A 408 -9.67 -27.89 17.81
CA GLU A 408 -11.03 -27.46 18.19
C GLU A 408 -11.35 -26.07 17.65
N GLU A 409 -10.44 -25.10 17.79
CA GLU A 409 -10.67 -23.75 17.26
C GLU A 409 -10.74 -23.69 15.74
N LEU A 410 -9.95 -24.52 15.04
CA LEU A 410 -9.99 -24.56 13.59
C LEU A 410 -11.33 -25.13 13.10
N ILE A 411 -11.80 -26.25 13.66
CA ILE A 411 -13.06 -26.88 13.23
C ILE A 411 -14.31 -26.11 13.70
N ALA A 412 -14.21 -25.35 14.79
CA ALA A 412 -15.29 -24.48 15.27
C ALA A 412 -15.43 -23.18 14.46
N ASN A 413 -14.53 -22.92 13.50
CA ASN A 413 -14.60 -21.72 12.68
C ASN A 413 -15.87 -21.71 11.81
N LYS A 414 -16.63 -20.61 11.89
CA LYS A 414 -17.90 -20.43 11.19
C LYS A 414 -17.78 -20.41 9.66
N GLU A 415 -16.58 -20.21 9.12
CA GLU A 415 -16.32 -20.27 7.68
C GLU A 415 -16.35 -21.70 7.10
N ILE A 416 -16.35 -22.73 7.96
CA ILE A 416 -16.40 -24.12 7.53
C ILE A 416 -17.86 -24.58 7.47
N ASP A 417 -18.35 -24.81 6.25
CA ASP A 417 -19.75 -25.06 5.91
C ASP A 417 -20.14 -26.56 5.82
N SER A 418 -19.19 -27.49 5.97
CA SER A 418 -19.46 -28.93 5.93
C SER A 418 -18.60 -29.74 6.90
N GLU A 419 -19.15 -30.84 7.40
CA GLU A 419 -18.41 -31.79 8.26
C GLU A 419 -17.24 -32.43 7.52
N GLU A 420 -17.36 -32.69 6.22
CA GLU A 420 -16.27 -33.20 5.38
C GLU A 420 -15.05 -32.25 5.38
N LYS A 421 -15.30 -30.93 5.28
CA LYS A 421 -14.21 -29.95 5.36
C LYS A 421 -13.59 -29.90 6.75
N LYS A 422 -14.39 -30.00 7.82
CA LYS A 422 -13.88 -30.07 9.20
C LYS A 422 -12.98 -31.28 9.40
N GLU A 423 -13.40 -32.45 8.91
CA GLU A 423 -12.62 -33.68 8.97
C GLU A 423 -11.29 -33.53 8.20
N ARG A 424 -11.35 -33.02 6.97
CA ARG A 424 -10.14 -32.78 6.15
C ARG A 424 -9.17 -31.82 6.83
N ILE A 425 -9.67 -30.72 7.42
CA ILE A 425 -8.87 -29.74 8.17
C ILE A 425 -8.25 -30.40 9.40
N SER A 426 -9.04 -31.14 10.18
CA SER A 426 -8.61 -31.85 11.38
C SER A 426 -7.50 -32.86 11.08
N ASN A 427 -7.68 -33.67 10.04
CA ASN A 427 -6.69 -34.67 9.62
C ASN A 427 -5.38 -34.01 9.17
N LYS A 428 -5.46 -32.94 8.36
CA LYS A 428 -4.26 -32.24 7.89
C LYS A 428 -3.52 -31.48 8.99
N ILE A 429 -4.23 -30.83 9.91
CA ILE A 429 -3.54 -30.14 11.01
C ILE A 429 -2.89 -31.14 11.97
N LYS A 430 -3.53 -32.29 12.23
CA LYS A 430 -2.92 -33.39 13.00
C LYS A 430 -1.68 -33.93 12.31
N PHE A 431 -1.72 -34.11 10.98
CA PHE A 431 -0.56 -34.52 10.20
C PHE A 431 0.61 -33.54 10.36
N ILE A 432 0.36 -32.24 10.25
CA ILE A 432 1.38 -31.19 10.44
C ILE A 432 1.92 -31.22 11.88
N ILE A 433 1.03 -31.22 12.88
CA ILE A 433 1.39 -31.27 14.30
C ILE A 433 2.29 -32.49 14.59
N ASN A 434 1.89 -33.68 14.12
CA ASN A 434 2.66 -34.90 14.29
C ASN A 434 4.03 -34.84 13.59
N HIS A 435 4.10 -34.25 12.39
CA HIS A 435 5.37 -34.08 11.66
C HIS A 435 6.39 -33.26 12.46
N PHE A 436 5.95 -32.21 13.15
CA PHE A 436 6.81 -31.31 13.93
C PHE A 436 7.02 -31.73 15.39
N SER A 437 6.34 -32.77 15.87
CA SER A 437 6.31 -33.20 17.28
C SER A 437 7.69 -33.51 17.90
N LYS A 438 8.65 -33.94 17.08
CA LYS A 438 10.00 -34.31 17.52
C LYS A 438 11.03 -33.18 17.38
N ARG A 439 10.63 -32.01 16.87
CA ARG A 439 11.54 -30.87 16.71
C ARG A 439 11.80 -30.20 18.06
N ASN A 440 13.00 -29.64 18.21
CA ASN A 440 13.25 -28.66 19.26
C ASN A 440 12.26 -27.49 19.08
N GLU A 441 11.82 -26.90 20.20
CA GLU A 441 10.84 -25.80 20.20
C GLU A 441 9.41 -26.16 19.72
N TYR A 442 9.06 -27.45 19.71
CA TYR A 442 7.71 -27.90 19.32
C TYR A 442 6.57 -27.15 20.03
N LYS A 443 6.73 -26.86 21.32
CA LYS A 443 5.74 -26.06 22.08
C LYS A 443 5.59 -24.64 21.53
N THR A 444 6.70 -23.98 21.19
CA THR A 444 6.71 -22.64 20.57
C THR A 444 6.01 -22.68 19.21
N PHE A 445 6.24 -23.74 18.42
CA PHE A 445 5.53 -23.97 17.17
C PHE A 445 4.01 -24.09 17.35
N LEU A 446 3.53 -24.87 18.33
CA LEU A 446 2.11 -24.98 18.63
C LEU A 446 1.50 -23.63 19.02
N ILE A 447 2.19 -22.86 19.87
CA ILE A 447 1.75 -21.51 20.25
C ILE A 447 1.68 -20.59 19.03
N ASN A 448 2.69 -20.63 18.15
CA ASN A 448 2.72 -19.81 16.95
C ASN A 448 1.62 -20.19 15.95
N ILE A 449 1.34 -21.49 15.78
CA ILE A 449 0.20 -21.96 14.98
C ILE A 449 -1.12 -21.46 15.58
N TYR A 450 -1.29 -21.59 16.89
CA TYR A 450 -2.51 -21.19 17.57
C TYR A 450 -2.79 -19.69 17.38
N LEU A 451 -1.74 -18.85 17.47
CA LEU A 451 -1.81 -17.39 17.31
C LEU A 451 -1.81 -16.93 15.84
N PHE A 452 -1.76 -17.85 14.86
CA PHE A 452 -1.78 -17.53 13.45
C PHE A 452 -3.21 -17.16 12.97
N SER A 453 -3.33 -16.44 11.84
CA SER A 453 -4.65 -16.17 11.24
C SER A 453 -5.34 -17.47 10.88
N LYS A 454 -6.50 -17.71 11.52
CA LYS A 454 -7.26 -18.95 11.34
C LYS A 454 -7.80 -19.04 9.91
N GLU A 455 -8.23 -17.92 9.34
CA GLU A 455 -8.77 -17.85 7.98
C GLU A 455 -7.70 -18.27 6.95
N TYR A 456 -6.47 -17.76 7.09
CA TYR A 456 -5.38 -18.15 6.21
C TYR A 456 -4.97 -19.61 6.41
N LEU A 457 -4.91 -20.06 7.68
CA LEU A 457 -4.55 -21.45 8.00
C LEU A 457 -5.59 -22.43 7.44
N ILE A 458 -6.89 -22.14 7.58
CA ILE A 458 -7.99 -22.94 7.02
C ILE A 458 -7.89 -23.02 5.51
N ARG A 459 -7.73 -21.89 4.81
CA ARG A 459 -7.55 -21.88 3.35
C ARG A 459 -6.33 -22.70 2.92
N ALA A 460 -5.20 -22.52 3.59
CA ALA A 460 -3.99 -23.29 3.29
C ALA A 460 -4.21 -24.81 3.49
N LEU A 461 -4.86 -25.21 4.58
CA LEU A 461 -5.20 -26.62 4.86
C LEU A 461 -6.15 -27.20 3.81
N LEU A 462 -7.11 -26.43 3.31
CA LEU A 462 -8.03 -26.90 2.27
C LEU A 462 -7.34 -26.99 0.91
N ASP A 463 -6.61 -25.94 0.50
CA ASP A 463 -6.18 -25.75 -0.89
C ASP A 463 -4.85 -26.43 -1.22
N ARG A 464 -3.96 -26.65 -0.24
CA ARG A 464 -2.61 -27.19 -0.47
C ARG A 464 -2.55 -28.70 -0.23
N ASN A 465 -1.68 -29.39 -0.95
CA ASN A 465 -1.30 -30.77 -0.62
C ASN A 465 -0.38 -30.81 0.62
N GLU A 466 -0.13 -32.01 1.15
CA GLU A 466 0.64 -32.23 2.38
C GLU A 466 2.11 -31.79 2.25
N THR A 467 2.75 -32.04 1.11
CA THR A 467 4.14 -31.65 0.89
C THR A 467 4.30 -30.12 0.88
N ASP A 468 3.41 -29.42 0.17
CA ASP A 468 3.45 -27.97 0.05
C ASP A 468 3.16 -27.28 1.37
N ILE A 469 2.23 -27.82 2.17
CA ILE A 469 1.89 -27.21 3.46
C ILE A 469 3.00 -27.42 4.49
N LEU A 470 3.68 -28.57 4.50
CA LEU A 470 4.85 -28.79 5.36
C LEU A 470 5.98 -27.82 5.01
N LYS A 471 6.30 -27.67 3.72
CA LYS A 471 7.32 -26.71 3.27
C LYS A 471 6.98 -25.28 3.68
N LYS A 472 5.71 -24.89 3.60
CA LYS A 472 5.26 -23.56 4.04
C LYS A 472 5.28 -23.41 5.57
N ALA A 473 4.89 -24.44 6.31
CA ALA A 473 4.94 -24.44 7.76
C ALA A 473 6.39 -24.29 8.26
N GLU A 474 7.34 -25.02 7.66
CA GLU A 474 8.78 -24.88 7.95
C GLU A 474 9.22 -23.42 7.74
N GLN A 475 8.94 -22.83 6.57
CA GLN A 475 9.31 -21.45 6.24
C GLN A 475 8.71 -20.39 7.19
N ILE A 476 7.52 -20.65 7.73
CA ILE A 476 6.79 -19.66 8.54
C ILE A 476 7.13 -19.77 10.03
N PHE A 477 7.24 -21.00 10.54
CA PHE A 477 7.30 -21.29 11.97
C PHE A 477 8.67 -21.76 12.44
N TYR A 478 9.54 -22.22 11.53
CA TYR A 478 10.95 -22.53 11.79
C TYR A 478 11.84 -21.81 10.75
N PRO A 479 11.76 -20.47 10.63
CA PRO A 479 12.69 -19.76 9.77
C PRO A 479 14.11 -19.89 10.33
N ASP A 480 15.05 -20.34 9.49
CA ASP A 480 16.48 -20.45 9.82
C ASP A 480 17.09 -19.14 10.38
#